data_AF-A0A9D5N5J6-F1
#
_entry.id   AF-A0A9D5N5J6-F1
#
_cell.length_a   1.000
_cell.length_b   1.000
_cell.length_c   1.000
_cell.angle_alpha   90.00
_cell.angle_beta   90.00
_cell.angle_gamma   90.00
#
_symmetry.space_group_name_H-M   'P 1'
#
loop_
_entity.id
_entity.type
_entity.pdbx_description
1 polymer ?
#
loop_
_entity_poly.entity_id
_entity_poly.type
_entity_poly.pdbx_seq_one_letter_code
_entity_poly.pdbx_strand_id
1 'polypeptide(L)'
;MAWLSEDNYTTIYLFSGEPIAWISDESIYSFSGHHIGWFQDGWVRDHNGECVFFTQNSIGGPAKPAKQACPARGARWARPARGAREARPARSARSTSWSSLSDEAFLRQ
;
A
#
# COMPACT_ATOMS: atom_id res chain seq x y z
N MET A 1 26.83 13.74 13.77
CA MET A 1 26.85 13.56 12.31
C MET A 1 26.14 12.24 12.02
N ALA A 2 24.97 12.27 11.39
CA ALA A 2 24.24 11.07 11.01
C ALA A 2 23.88 11.17 9.53
N TRP A 3 24.08 10.08 8.78
CA TRP A 3 23.75 9.99 7.36
C TRP A 3 22.49 9.11 7.21
N LEU A 4 21.51 9.58 6.44
CA LEU A 4 20.35 8.79 6.03
C LEU A 4 20.64 8.18 4.65
N SER A 5 20.55 6.86 4.52
CA SER A 5 20.58 6.21 3.21
C SER A 5 19.29 6.52 2.42
N GLU A 6 19.43 6.73 1.12
CA GLU A 6 18.41 7.28 0.22
C GLU A 6 17.22 6.36 -0.09
N ASP A 7 17.15 5.15 0.46
CA ASP A 7 16.02 4.24 0.21
C ASP A 7 15.36 3.76 1.51
N ASN A 8 14.78 4.71 2.25
CA ASN A 8 13.93 4.45 3.42
C ASN A 8 12.50 4.04 3.05
N TYR A 9 12.24 3.67 1.79
CA TYR A 9 10.88 3.46 1.28
C TYR A 9 10.64 1.99 0.93
N THR A 10 9.53 1.45 1.41
CA THR A 10 9.11 0.07 1.11
C THR A 10 8.25 0.05 -0.14
N THR A 11 8.69 -0.62 -1.21
CA THR A 11 7.89 -0.79 -2.43
C THR A 11 6.87 -1.92 -2.29
N ILE A 12 5.63 -1.66 -2.69
CA ILE A 12 4.55 -2.62 -2.81
C ILE A 12 4.57 -3.20 -4.23
N TYR A 13 4.52 -4.53 -4.31
CA TYR A 13 4.53 -5.27 -5.57
C TYR A 13 3.26 -6.10 -5.69
N LEU A 14 2.70 -6.15 -6.90
CA LEU A 14 1.69 -7.14 -7.26
C LEU A 14 2.30 -8.55 -7.25
N PHE A 15 1.42 -9.53 -7.25
CA PHE A 15 1.80 -10.93 -7.33
C PHE A 15 2.56 -11.28 -8.63
N SER A 16 2.25 -10.55 -9.72
CA SER A 16 2.96 -10.58 -11.00
C SER A 16 4.43 -10.12 -10.92
N GLY A 17 4.82 -9.47 -9.82
CA GLY A 17 6.13 -8.85 -9.64
C GLY A 17 6.19 -7.39 -10.08
N GLU A 18 5.09 -6.82 -10.53
CA GLU A 18 4.98 -5.42 -10.94
C GLU A 18 4.99 -4.48 -9.72
N PRO A 19 5.88 -3.48 -9.67
CA PRO A 19 5.88 -2.45 -8.64
C PRO A 19 4.73 -1.45 -8.87
N ILE A 20 3.90 -1.23 -7.86
CA ILE A 20 2.66 -0.45 -7.98
C ILE A 20 2.64 0.79 -7.08
N ALA A 21 3.30 0.74 -5.93
CA ALA A 21 3.33 1.84 -4.98
C ALA A 21 4.55 1.76 -4.07
N TRP A 22 4.81 2.81 -3.29
CA TRP A 22 5.85 2.87 -2.27
C TRP A 22 5.34 3.52 -0.98
N ILE A 23 5.90 3.07 0.14
CA ILE A 23 5.50 3.49 1.49
C ILE A 23 6.55 4.45 2.04
N SER A 24 6.08 5.56 2.60
CA SER A 24 6.86 6.59 3.28
C SER A 24 6.09 7.12 4.48
N ASP A 25 6.64 7.01 5.68
CA ASP A 25 6.00 7.55 6.91
C ASP A 25 4.52 7.13 7.02
N GLU A 26 4.27 5.82 6.90
CA GLU A 26 2.94 5.18 6.83
C GLU A 26 2.05 5.59 5.65
N SER A 27 2.41 6.60 4.86
CA SER A 27 1.68 6.97 3.66
C SER A 27 2.10 6.10 2.48
N ILE A 28 1.12 5.74 1.65
CA ILE A 28 1.31 4.97 0.43
C ILE A 28 1.16 5.92 -0.75
N TYR A 29 2.15 5.92 -1.62
CA TYR A 29 2.18 6.73 -2.82
C TYR A 29 2.30 5.87 -4.06
N SER A 30 1.62 6.25 -5.14
CA SER A 30 1.88 5.70 -6.46
C SER A 30 3.25 6.18 -6.97
N PHE A 31 3.76 5.56 -8.04
CA PHE A 31 5.04 5.99 -8.62
C PHE A 31 5.00 7.37 -9.28
N SER A 32 3.82 7.90 -9.63
CA SER A 32 3.66 9.30 -10.05
C SER A 32 3.81 10.29 -8.89
N GLY A 33 3.76 9.81 -7.64
CA GLY A 33 3.88 10.62 -6.43
C GLY A 33 2.56 10.99 -5.77
N HIS A 34 1.42 10.55 -6.31
CA HIS A 34 0.10 10.77 -5.69
C HIS A 34 -0.06 9.94 -4.43
N HIS A 35 -0.67 10.53 -3.41
CA HIS A 35 -0.99 9.83 -2.18
C HIS A 35 -2.24 8.96 -2.39
N ILE A 36 -2.12 7.64 -2.27
CA ILE A 36 -3.23 6.70 -2.54
C ILE A 36 -3.79 6.04 -1.29
N GLY A 37 -3.11 6.13 -0.15
CA GLY A 37 -3.62 5.51 1.09
C GLY A 37 -2.61 5.47 2.22
N TRP A 38 -2.88 4.63 3.22
CA TRP A 38 -2.01 4.46 4.39
C TRP A 38 -1.71 2.99 4.69
N PHE A 39 -0.53 2.72 5.23
CA PHE A 39 -0.10 1.44 5.77
C PHE A 39 -0.02 1.51 7.30
N GLN A 40 -0.93 0.84 8.01
CA GLN A 40 -1.03 0.87 9.48
C GLN A 40 -1.40 -0.51 10.01
N ASP A 41 -0.75 -0.95 11.09
CA ASP A 41 -1.06 -2.22 11.77
C ASP A 41 -1.10 -3.44 10.82
N GLY A 42 -0.29 -3.41 9.77
CA GLY A 42 -0.25 -4.43 8.73
C GLY A 42 -1.40 -4.38 7.71
N TRP A 43 -2.23 -3.33 7.72
CA TRP A 43 -3.31 -3.07 6.77
C TRP A 43 -2.93 -1.95 5.79
N VAL A 44 -3.32 -2.11 4.53
CA VAL A 44 -3.39 -1.03 3.54
C VAL A 44 -4.81 -0.48 3.55
N ARG A 45 -4.94 0.84 3.69
CA ARG A 45 -6.22 1.55 3.75
C ARG A 45 -6.32 2.64 2.71
N ASP A 46 -7.52 2.84 2.18
CA ASP A 46 -7.82 3.95 1.27
C ASP A 46 -8.05 5.28 2.00
N HIS A 47 -8.38 6.33 1.24
CA HIS A 47 -8.66 7.66 1.79
C HIS A 47 -9.87 7.71 2.71
N ASN A 48 -10.82 6.77 2.57
CA ASN A 48 -11.98 6.64 3.44
C ASN A 48 -11.66 5.86 4.73
N GLY A 49 -10.43 5.36 4.85
CA GLY A 49 -9.98 4.59 6.01
C GLY A 49 -10.42 3.12 5.96
N GLU A 50 -10.95 2.66 4.82
CA GLU A 50 -11.41 1.29 4.61
C GLU A 50 -10.24 0.37 4.26
N CYS A 51 -10.31 -0.90 4.68
CA CYS A 51 -9.25 -1.86 4.39
C CYS A 51 -9.30 -2.30 2.93
N VAL A 52 -8.14 -2.27 2.25
CA VAL A 52 -7.94 -2.77 0.88
C VAL A 52 -7.10 -4.03 0.88
N PHE A 53 -5.93 -4.01 1.52
CA PHE A 53 -5.06 -5.19 1.66
C PHE A 53 -4.66 -5.44 3.11
N PHE A 54 -4.21 -6.66 3.39
CA PHE A 54 -3.68 -7.03 4.70
C PHE A 54 -2.45 -7.93 4.58
N THR A 55 -1.51 -7.72 5.48
CA THR A 55 -0.40 -8.65 5.73
C THR A 55 -0.85 -9.76 6.66
N GLN A 56 -0.10 -10.86 6.70
CA GLN A 56 -0.41 -11.98 7.58
C GLN A 56 -0.42 -11.59 9.06
N ASN A 57 0.42 -10.62 9.44
CA ASN A 57 0.57 -10.13 10.81
C ASN A 57 -0.33 -8.93 11.12
N SER A 58 -1.30 -8.62 10.26
CA SER A 58 -2.21 -7.51 10.49
C SER A 58 -3.02 -7.67 11.78
N ILE A 59 -3.17 -6.58 12.54
CA ILE A 59 -3.83 -6.56 13.86
C ILE A 59 -5.12 -5.74 13.77
N GLY A 60 -6.20 -6.21 14.41
CA GLY A 60 -7.51 -5.57 14.33
C GLY A 60 -8.10 -5.57 12.91
N GLY A 61 -9.07 -4.69 12.64
CA GLY A 61 -9.72 -4.57 11.33
C GLY A 61 -10.84 -5.61 11.10
N PRO A 62 -11.37 -5.67 9.86
CA PRO A 62 -12.45 -6.59 9.51
C PRO A 62 -12.00 -8.06 9.54
N ALA A 63 -12.95 -8.98 9.60
CA ALA A 63 -12.68 -10.41 9.54
C ALA A 63 -11.94 -10.78 8.24
N LYS A 64 -10.78 -11.43 8.37
CA LYS A 64 -9.92 -11.79 7.24
C LYS A 64 -10.56 -12.94 6.44
N PRO A 65 -10.64 -12.86 5.11
CA PRO A 65 -11.14 -13.96 4.30
C PRO A 65 -10.24 -15.20 4.42
N ALA A 66 -10.82 -16.39 4.23
CA ALA A 66 -10.09 -17.64 4.23
C ALA A 66 -9.05 -17.64 3.10
N LYS A 67 -7.80 -18.01 3.44
CA LYS A 67 -6.71 -18.03 2.46
C LYS A 67 -6.95 -19.09 1.40
N GLN A 68 -7.13 -18.67 0.15
CA GLN A 68 -6.90 -19.56 -0.99
C GLN A 68 -5.40 -19.79 -1.17
N ALA A 69 -5.01 -20.95 -1.71
CA ALA A 69 -3.61 -21.27 -1.96
C ALA A 69 -2.98 -20.18 -2.84
N CYS A 70 -1.95 -19.49 -2.32
CA CYS A 70 -1.24 -18.49 -3.10
C CYS A 70 -0.58 -19.17 -4.31
N PRO A 71 -0.72 -18.65 -5.53
CA PRO A 71 0.04 -19.12 -6.69
C PRO A 71 1.56 -18.95 -6.44
N ALA A 72 2.42 -19.34 -7.39
CA ALA A 72 3.86 -19.12 -7.29
C ALA A 72 4.22 -17.65 -7.61
N ARG A 73 4.95 -16.96 -6.70
CA ARG A 73 5.26 -15.52 -6.82
C ARG A 73 6.09 -15.24 -8.09
N GLY A 74 5.66 -14.27 -8.89
CA GLY A 74 6.38 -13.84 -10.10
C GLY A 74 7.73 -13.18 -9.79
N ALA A 75 8.63 -13.15 -10.79
CA ALA A 75 9.89 -12.42 -10.70
C ALA A 75 9.65 -10.90 -10.62
N ARG A 76 10.39 -10.18 -9.77
CA ARG A 76 10.22 -8.73 -9.58
C ARG A 76 10.65 -7.95 -10.83
N TRP A 77 9.81 -7.03 -11.29
CA TRP A 77 10.10 -6.15 -12.42
C TRP A 77 10.98 -4.96 -12.00
N ALA A 78 11.61 -4.29 -12.97
CA ALA A 78 12.36 -3.06 -12.75
C ALA A 78 11.45 -1.95 -12.21
N ARG A 79 11.97 -1.15 -11.26
CA ARG A 79 11.22 -0.05 -10.64
C ARG A 79 11.12 1.15 -11.60
N PRO A 80 9.95 1.79 -11.77
CA PRO A 80 9.84 3.06 -12.45
C PRO A 80 10.56 4.17 -11.67
N ALA A 81 10.92 5.25 -12.36
CA ALA A 81 11.33 6.49 -11.71
C ALA A 81 10.18 7.06 -10.86
N ARG A 82 10.48 7.57 -9.65
CA ARG A 82 9.50 8.16 -8.73
C ARG A 82 9.28 9.63 -9.07
N GLY A 83 8.02 10.05 -9.19
CA GLY A 83 7.63 11.45 -9.29
C GLY A 83 7.76 12.21 -7.97
N ALA A 84 7.57 13.53 -8.02
CA ALA A 84 7.52 14.37 -6.83
C ALA A 84 6.30 14.03 -5.95
N ARG A 85 6.50 14.01 -4.63
CA ARG A 85 5.45 13.61 -3.68
C ARG A 85 4.38 14.69 -3.53
N GLU A 86 3.13 14.30 -3.66
CA GLU A 86 1.99 15.16 -3.35
C GLU A 86 1.92 15.49 -1.85
N ALA A 87 1.31 16.64 -1.51
CA ALA A 87 0.99 16.96 -0.13
C ALA A 87 -0.01 15.93 0.43
N ARG A 88 0.30 15.34 1.59
CA ARG A 88 -0.57 14.32 2.20
C ARG A 88 -1.90 14.96 2.67
N PRO A 89 -3.05 14.36 2.36
CA PRO A 89 -4.34 14.83 2.88
C PRO A 89 -4.48 14.53 4.38
N ALA A 90 -5.47 15.18 5.01
CA ALA A 90 -5.85 14.85 6.38
C ALA A 90 -6.37 13.41 6.47
N ARG A 91 -5.95 12.67 7.50
CA ARG A 91 -6.29 11.25 7.70
C ARG A 91 -7.73 11.11 8.20
N SER A 92 -8.51 10.24 7.57
CA SER A 92 -9.86 9.86 8.01
C SER A 92 -9.82 8.93 9.24
N ALA A 93 -10.96 8.80 9.93
CA ALA A 93 -11.11 7.85 11.02
C ALA A 93 -11.04 6.41 10.49
N ARG A 94 -10.51 5.47 11.30
CA ARG A 94 -10.40 4.06 10.90
C ARG A 94 -11.79 3.43 10.76
N SER A 95 -12.08 2.88 9.58
CA SER A 95 -13.30 2.10 9.33
C SER A 95 -13.12 0.63 9.74
N THR A 96 -14.23 0.01 10.15
CA THR A 96 -14.36 -1.44 10.39
C THR A 96 -14.88 -2.20 9.16
N SER A 97 -15.06 -1.51 8.03
CA SER A 97 -15.55 -2.07 6.76
C SER A 97 -14.42 -2.33 5.76
N TRP A 98 -14.70 -3.20 4.79
CA TRP A 98 -13.88 -3.38 3.59
C TRP A 98 -14.19 -2.29 2.57
N SER A 99 -13.17 -1.84 1.84
CA SER A 99 -13.35 -0.90 0.73
C SER A 99 -14.18 -1.55 -0.38
N SER A 100 -15.04 -0.76 -1.02
CA SER A 100 -15.72 -1.20 -2.26
C SER A 100 -14.81 -1.15 -3.49
N LEU A 101 -13.60 -0.60 -3.37
CA LEU A 101 -12.62 -0.54 -4.45
C LEU A 101 -12.04 -1.94 -4.73
N SER A 102 -11.88 -2.28 -6.01
CA SER A 102 -11.07 -3.42 -6.40
C SER A 102 -9.59 -3.12 -6.21
N ASP A 103 -8.78 -4.17 -6.06
CA ASP A 103 -7.32 -4.09 -5.94
C ASP A 103 -6.70 -3.19 -7.03
N GLU A 104 -7.08 -3.42 -8.30
CA GLU A 104 -6.57 -2.64 -9.42
C GLU A 104 -7.06 -1.19 -9.42
N ALA A 105 -8.32 -0.97 -9.04
CA ALA A 105 -8.91 0.37 -8.98
C ALA A 105 -8.28 1.21 -7.86
N PHE A 106 -7.87 0.58 -6.76
CA PHE A 106 -7.12 1.24 -5.70
C PHE A 106 -5.72 1.68 -6.16
N LEU A 107 -5.04 0.79 -6.88
CA LEU A 107 -3.64 0.98 -7.25
C LEU A 107 -3.43 1.92 -8.44
N ARG A 108 -4.48 2.21 -9.21
CA ARG A 108 -4.43 3.09 -10.39
C ARG A 108 -4.94 4.52 -10.13
N GLN A 109 -5.12 4.90 -8.87
CA GLN A 109 -5.49 6.28 -8.48
C GLN A 109 -4.31 7.25 -8.58
#